data_AF-A0A4Q3ICN1-F1
#
_entry.id   AF-A0A4Q3ICN1-F1
#
_cell.length_a   1.000
_cell.length_b   1.000
_cell.length_c   1.000
_cell.angle_alpha   90.00
_cell.angle_beta   90.00
_cell.angle_gamma   90.00
#
_symmetry.space_group_name_H-M   'P 1'
#
loop_
_entity.id
_entity.type
_entity.pdbx_description
1 polymer ?
#
loop_
_entity_poly.entity_id
_entity_poly.type
_entity_poly.pdbx_seq_one_letter_code
_entity_poly.pdbx_strand_id
1 'polypeptide(L)'
;PKDLLANLGFEDVMVINDFEAQALAVATLDGDNQIQIGRGTQKEGHSRVVLGPGTGLGVAGLVHARGVWIPVPGEGGHVDLGPRSARDLQVFPYIERIEGRISAEQILCGRGLLSLYRAICVADGVAPKHAKPADVSEHGLSGADRQAEEAVHLFAIYLGRVAGDMAVVFNAKGGVYLGGGIPQKILPALERPEFRAAFEDKAPHGEMMAGIPTFVVTHPLAALAGLSAFARMPDSFAVATDGRRWRK
;
A
#
# COMPACT_ATOMS: atom_id res chain seq x y z
N PRO A 1 5.40 24.26 13.35
CA PRO A 1 4.20 25.09 13.02
C PRO A 1 4.31 26.56 13.43
N LYS A 2 4.67 26.85 14.70
CA LYS A 2 4.84 28.24 15.17
C LYS A 2 5.92 29.00 14.39
N ASP A 3 7.06 28.37 14.12
CA ASP A 3 8.13 28.97 13.31
C ASP A 3 7.71 29.20 11.85
N LEU A 4 6.85 28.33 11.30
CA LEU A 4 6.30 28.50 9.95
C LEU A 4 5.38 29.73 9.88
N LEU A 5 4.52 29.93 10.88
CA LEU A 5 3.64 31.11 10.98
C LEU A 5 4.44 32.41 11.14
N ALA A 6 5.47 32.39 12.01
CA ALA A 6 6.26 33.57 12.32
C ALA A 6 7.22 33.96 11.19
N ASN A 7 7.94 33.00 10.61
CA ASN A 7 9.06 33.29 9.72
C ASN A 7 8.70 33.27 8.23
N LEU A 8 7.63 32.56 7.84
CA LEU A 8 7.20 32.45 6.43
C LEU A 8 5.94 33.25 6.13
N GLY A 9 5.43 34.00 7.10
CA GLY A 9 4.25 34.84 6.92
C GLY A 9 2.92 34.10 6.80
N PHE A 10 2.89 32.77 6.96
CA PHE A 10 1.64 32.00 6.89
C PHE A 10 0.64 32.42 7.98
N GLU A 11 -0.65 32.40 7.63
CA GLU A 11 -1.76 32.71 8.54
C GLU A 11 -2.45 31.44 9.07
N ASP A 12 -2.34 30.34 8.32
CA ASP A 12 -2.93 29.04 8.64
C ASP A 12 -1.93 27.94 8.26
N VAL A 13 -1.60 27.08 9.22
CA VAL A 13 -0.72 25.93 9.02
C VAL A 13 -1.44 24.70 9.55
N MET A 14 -1.59 23.69 8.71
CA MET A 14 -2.12 22.39 9.10
C MET A 14 -1.09 21.29 8.79
N VAL A 15 -0.92 20.36 9.72
CA VAL A 15 -0.04 19.20 9.54
C VAL A 15 -0.92 17.97 9.33
N ILE A 16 -0.67 17.26 8.25
CA ILE A 16 -1.42 16.08 7.80
C ILE A 16 -0.44 14.92 7.67
N ASN A 17 -0.86 13.72 8.10
CA ASN A 17 -0.04 12.52 7.94
C ASN A 17 0.15 12.18 6.45
N ASP A 18 1.27 11.54 6.10
CA ASP A 18 1.61 11.22 4.71
C ASP A 18 0.62 10.25 4.04
N PHE A 19 0.12 9.23 4.76
CA PHE A 19 -0.90 8.31 4.24
C PHE A 19 -2.30 8.90 4.25
N GLU A 20 -2.60 9.79 5.19
CA GLU A 20 -3.81 10.62 5.12
C GLU A 20 -3.78 11.50 3.85
N ALA A 21 -2.63 12.11 3.53
CA ALA A 21 -2.44 12.89 2.31
C ALA A 21 -2.56 12.03 1.03
N GLN A 22 -2.04 10.79 1.05
CA GLN A 22 -2.23 9.84 -0.05
C GLN A 22 -3.71 9.41 -0.19
N ALA A 23 -4.44 9.22 0.92
CA ALA A 23 -5.87 8.94 0.88
C ALA A 23 -6.64 10.12 0.24
N LEU A 24 -6.28 11.36 0.59
CA LEU A 24 -6.84 12.55 -0.06
C LEU A 24 -6.52 12.59 -1.56
N ALA A 25 -5.32 12.17 -1.96
CA ALA A 25 -4.91 12.14 -3.36
C ALA A 25 -5.78 11.19 -4.19
N VAL A 26 -6.06 9.99 -3.67
CA VAL A 26 -6.88 9.02 -4.39
C VAL A 26 -8.33 9.47 -4.53
N ALA A 27 -8.78 10.52 -3.85
CA ALA A 27 -10.09 11.15 -4.07
C ALA A 27 -10.21 11.79 -5.46
N THR A 28 -9.10 12.33 -5.98
CA THR A 28 -9.06 13.18 -7.19
C THR A 28 -8.09 12.68 -8.26
N LEU A 29 -7.48 11.50 -8.11
CA LEU A 29 -6.64 10.90 -9.14
C LEU A 29 -7.45 10.66 -10.41
N ASP A 30 -6.90 11.10 -11.54
CA ASP A 30 -7.43 10.85 -12.88
C ASP A 30 -6.79 9.58 -13.49
N GLY A 31 -7.30 9.18 -14.65
CA GLY A 31 -6.87 7.96 -15.34
C GLY A 31 -5.41 7.95 -15.79
N ASP A 32 -4.82 9.13 -16.04
CA ASP A 32 -3.45 9.24 -16.55
C ASP A 32 -2.39 9.03 -15.45
N ASN A 33 -2.80 9.12 -14.20
CA ASN A 33 -1.93 9.08 -13.02
C ASN A 33 -1.99 7.74 -12.26
N GLN A 34 -2.48 6.70 -12.92
CA GLN A 34 -2.59 5.36 -12.36
C GLN A 34 -2.56 4.27 -13.44
N ILE A 35 -2.11 3.07 -13.06
CA ILE A 35 -2.14 1.87 -13.91
C ILE A 35 -3.06 0.85 -13.26
N GLN A 36 -4.07 0.37 -13.98
CA GLN A 36 -4.96 -0.67 -13.48
C GLN A 36 -4.24 -2.03 -13.45
N ILE A 37 -4.32 -2.71 -12.32
CA ILE A 37 -3.86 -4.08 -12.14
C ILE A 37 -5.08 -4.99 -12.04
N GLY A 38 -5.13 -6.02 -12.88
CA GLY A 38 -6.26 -6.94 -12.95
C GLY A 38 -7.53 -6.28 -13.51
N ARG A 39 -8.69 -6.68 -12.98
CA ARG A 39 -10.03 -6.32 -13.48
C ARG A 39 -10.83 -5.49 -12.49
N GLY A 40 -12.07 -5.18 -12.85
CA GLY A 40 -13.02 -4.44 -12.02
C GLY A 40 -13.25 -3.03 -12.53
N THR A 41 -14.27 -2.38 -11.99
CA THR A 41 -14.68 -1.03 -12.40
C THR A 41 -14.92 -0.21 -11.15
N GLN A 42 -14.32 0.97 -11.12
CA GLN A 42 -14.49 1.90 -10.01
C GLN A 42 -15.97 2.28 -9.89
N LYS A 43 -16.51 2.18 -8.67
CA LYS A 43 -17.82 2.72 -8.36
C LYS A 43 -17.67 4.09 -7.71
N GLU A 44 -18.21 5.11 -8.38
CA GLU A 44 -18.22 6.48 -7.85
C GLU A 44 -18.95 6.54 -6.51
N GLY A 45 -18.48 7.42 -5.63
CA GLY A 45 -19.08 7.63 -4.31
C GLY A 45 -18.98 6.45 -3.34
N HIS A 46 -18.13 5.46 -3.63
CA HIS A 46 -17.78 4.37 -2.72
C HIS A 46 -16.40 4.57 -2.09
N SER A 47 -16.22 3.95 -0.92
CA SER A 47 -14.95 3.96 -0.20
C SER A 47 -13.79 3.46 -1.07
N ARG A 48 -12.61 4.03 -0.82
CA ARG A 48 -11.33 3.66 -1.43
C ARG A 48 -10.37 3.27 -0.31
N VAL A 49 -9.30 2.58 -0.65
CA VAL A 49 -8.19 2.35 0.29
C VAL A 49 -6.86 2.52 -0.43
N VAL A 50 -5.88 3.09 0.24
CA VAL A 50 -4.50 3.20 -0.24
C VAL A 50 -3.60 2.33 0.64
N LEU A 51 -2.71 1.57 0.01
CA LEU A 51 -1.63 0.81 0.64
C LEU A 51 -0.33 1.22 -0.03
N GLY A 52 0.72 1.47 0.74
CA GLY A 52 1.97 1.97 0.16
C GLY A 52 3.22 1.33 0.74
N PRO A 53 3.71 0.23 0.14
CA PRO A 53 5.01 -0.32 0.46
C PRO A 53 6.13 0.68 0.12
N GLY A 54 6.94 1.02 1.12
CA GLY A 54 8.07 1.95 1.01
C GLY A 54 9.14 1.61 2.06
N THR A 55 9.50 2.59 2.89
CA THR A 55 10.35 2.32 4.08
C THR A 55 9.62 1.42 5.09
N GLY A 56 8.32 1.69 5.29
CA GLY A 56 7.37 0.82 5.99
C GLY A 56 6.21 0.43 5.08
N LEU A 57 5.08 0.06 5.67
CA LEU A 57 3.81 -0.18 4.99
C LEU A 57 2.73 0.72 5.59
N GLY A 58 2.42 1.83 4.93
CA GLY A 58 1.27 2.63 5.33
C GLY A 58 -0.01 2.16 4.67
N VAL A 59 -1.13 2.37 5.37
CA VAL A 59 -2.48 2.05 4.92
C VAL A 59 -3.44 3.13 5.38
N ALA A 60 -4.28 3.63 4.50
CA ALA A 60 -5.35 4.55 4.87
C ALA A 60 -6.61 4.29 4.06
N GLY A 61 -7.76 4.31 4.73
CA GLY A 61 -9.07 4.29 4.09
C GLY A 61 -9.48 5.69 3.65
N LEU A 62 -10.35 5.76 2.66
CA LEU A 62 -11.05 6.97 2.27
C LEU A 62 -12.53 6.64 2.12
N VAL A 63 -13.32 6.97 3.13
CA VAL A 63 -14.77 6.71 3.13
C VAL A 63 -15.48 7.84 2.40
N HIS A 64 -16.45 7.52 1.56
CA HIS A 64 -17.34 8.51 0.98
C HIS A 64 -18.70 8.45 1.65
N ALA A 65 -19.12 9.55 2.27
CA ALA A 65 -20.42 9.64 2.92
C ALA A 65 -20.98 11.05 2.80
N ARG A 66 -22.29 11.18 2.54
CA ARG A 66 -22.99 12.48 2.45
C ARG A 66 -22.30 13.50 1.52
N GLY A 67 -21.73 13.03 0.41
CA GLY A 67 -21.06 13.88 -0.59
C GLY A 67 -19.68 14.39 -0.20
N VAL A 68 -19.10 13.88 0.89
CA VAL A 68 -17.76 14.25 1.34
C VAL A 68 -16.86 13.02 1.48
N TRP A 69 -15.57 13.25 1.30
CA TRP A 69 -14.51 12.28 1.50
C TRP A 69 -13.96 12.38 2.93
N ILE A 70 -13.95 11.26 3.64
CA ILE A 70 -13.51 11.16 5.02
C ILE A 70 -12.26 10.27 5.03
N PRO A 71 -11.04 10.84 5.16
CA PRO A 71 -9.85 10.03 5.30
C PRO A 71 -9.87 9.32 6.66
N VAL A 72 -9.54 8.04 6.63
CA VAL A 72 -9.41 7.18 7.81
C VAL A 72 -7.94 6.76 7.87
N PRO A 73 -7.07 7.57 8.50
CA PRO A 73 -5.69 7.18 8.74
C PRO A 73 -5.67 5.98 9.71
N GLY A 74 -4.69 5.10 9.55
CA GLY A 74 -4.54 3.97 10.44
C GLY A 74 -3.22 3.24 10.25
N GLU A 75 -3.01 2.24 11.10
CA GLU A 75 -1.78 1.44 11.16
C GLU A 75 -1.97 0.08 10.48
N GLY A 76 -2.68 0.06 9.35
CA GLY A 76 -3.08 -1.18 8.67
C GLY A 76 -1.90 -2.01 8.17
N GLY A 77 -0.69 -1.44 8.05
CA GLY A 77 0.51 -2.22 7.76
C GLY A 77 0.99 -3.11 8.91
N HIS A 78 0.48 -2.87 10.12
CA HIS A 78 0.82 -3.65 11.30
C HIS A 78 -0.12 -4.83 11.58
N VAL A 79 -1.09 -5.10 10.70
CA VAL A 79 -1.93 -6.32 10.77
C VAL A 79 -1.08 -7.58 10.63
N ASP A 80 -1.58 -8.71 11.13
CA ASP A 80 -0.86 -9.98 11.05
C ASP A 80 -0.82 -10.54 9.63
N LEU A 81 0.33 -11.08 9.26
CA LEU A 81 0.53 -11.81 8.02
C LEU A 81 1.10 -13.19 8.34
N GLY A 82 0.35 -14.24 7.96
CA GLY A 82 0.70 -15.63 8.25
C GLY A 82 0.85 -16.51 7.00
N PRO A 83 1.40 -17.73 7.15
CA PRO A 83 1.55 -18.67 6.06
C PRO A 83 0.19 -19.22 5.59
N ARG A 84 0.02 -19.42 4.28
CA ARG A 84 -1.17 -20.06 3.67
C ARG A 84 -0.82 -21.20 2.71
N SER A 85 0.42 -21.31 2.26
CA SER A 85 0.89 -22.37 1.37
C SER A 85 1.92 -23.29 2.04
N ALA A 86 2.15 -24.46 1.46
CA ALA A 86 3.23 -25.35 1.89
C ALA A 86 4.60 -24.67 1.80
N ARG A 87 4.81 -23.81 0.81
CA ARG A 87 6.03 -23.02 0.67
C ARG A 87 6.13 -21.95 1.75
N ASP A 88 5.02 -21.30 2.09
CA ASP A 88 5.01 -20.33 3.19
C ASP A 88 5.44 -21.00 4.50
N LEU A 89 5.00 -22.23 4.77
CA LEU A 89 5.41 -22.99 5.97
C LEU A 89 6.91 -23.30 6.01
N GLN A 90 7.60 -23.34 4.86
CA GLN A 90 9.04 -23.48 4.79
C GLN A 90 9.78 -22.15 5.00
N VAL A 91 9.21 -21.04 4.52
CA VAL A 91 9.87 -19.72 4.49
C VAL A 91 9.59 -18.91 5.77
N PHE A 92 8.34 -18.85 6.24
CA PHE A 92 7.92 -18.04 7.39
C PHE A 92 8.68 -18.31 8.69
N PRO A 93 9.17 -19.54 9.00
CA PRO A 93 10.00 -19.76 10.18
C PRO A 93 11.27 -18.90 10.23
N TYR A 94 11.76 -18.42 9.09
CA TYR A 94 12.98 -17.62 8.97
C TYR A 94 12.72 -16.11 8.84
N ILE A 95 11.45 -15.67 8.90
CA ILE A 95 11.09 -14.25 8.89
C ILE A 95 11.18 -13.70 10.31
N GLU A 96 11.77 -12.52 10.45
CA GLU A 96 11.90 -11.83 11.74
C GLU A 96 10.52 -11.58 12.36
N ARG A 97 10.39 -11.92 13.64
CA ARG A 97 9.17 -11.72 14.42
C ARG A 97 9.30 -10.48 15.29
N ILE A 98 8.22 -9.72 15.40
CA ILE A 98 8.06 -8.66 16.38
C ILE A 98 7.11 -9.19 17.45
N GLU A 99 7.56 -9.27 18.71
CA GLU A 99 6.73 -9.71 19.84
C GLU A 99 6.00 -11.04 19.58
N GLY A 100 6.64 -11.96 18.85
CA GLY A 100 6.12 -13.30 18.56
C GLY A 100 5.25 -13.42 17.30
N ARG A 101 4.86 -12.31 16.65
CA ARG A 101 4.05 -12.28 15.42
C ARG A 101 4.84 -11.72 14.22
N ILE A 102 4.28 -11.86 13.02
CA ILE A 102 4.80 -11.28 11.78
C ILE A 102 3.74 -10.30 11.29
N SER A 103 4.05 -9.00 11.29
CA SER A 103 3.17 -8.01 10.69
C SER A 103 3.34 -7.99 9.17
N ALA A 104 2.34 -7.48 8.45
CA ALA A 104 2.42 -7.27 7.02
C ALA A 104 3.65 -6.42 6.64
N GLU A 105 3.96 -5.37 7.40
CA GLU A 105 5.14 -4.51 7.20
C GLU A 105 6.47 -5.27 7.26
N GLN A 106 6.61 -6.34 8.07
CA GLN A 106 7.85 -7.12 8.13
C GLN A 106 8.22 -7.75 6.78
N ILE A 107 7.26 -7.87 5.87
CA ILE A 107 7.47 -8.43 4.53
C ILE A 107 7.23 -7.37 3.44
N LEU A 108 6.17 -6.57 3.58
CA LEU A 108 5.66 -5.66 2.55
C LEU A 108 6.24 -4.24 2.64
N CYS A 109 7.56 -4.16 2.76
CA CYS A 109 8.33 -2.92 2.62
C CYS A 109 9.72 -3.22 2.05
N GLY A 110 10.56 -2.22 1.84
CA GLY A 110 11.90 -2.42 1.25
C GLY A 110 12.76 -3.39 2.07
N ARG A 111 12.89 -3.15 3.38
CA ARG A 111 13.61 -4.08 4.28
C ARG A 111 12.94 -5.46 4.36
N GLY A 112 11.61 -5.49 4.23
CA GLY A 112 10.84 -6.73 4.25
C GLY A 112 11.08 -7.61 3.03
N LEU A 113 11.20 -7.03 1.83
CA LEU A 113 11.56 -7.77 0.61
C LEU A 113 12.93 -8.45 0.74
N LEU A 114 13.93 -7.74 1.28
CA LEU A 114 15.25 -8.32 1.54
C LEU A 114 15.18 -9.43 2.61
N SER A 115 14.35 -9.24 3.64
CA SER A 115 14.16 -10.24 4.70
C SER A 115 13.47 -11.50 4.16
N LEU A 116 12.48 -11.35 3.28
CA LEU A 116 11.81 -12.44 2.57
C LEU A 116 12.80 -13.20 1.67
N TYR A 117 13.62 -12.50 0.88
CA TYR A 117 14.67 -13.12 0.08
C TYR A 117 15.63 -13.95 0.94
N ARG A 118 16.11 -13.40 2.06
CA ARG A 118 17.00 -14.13 2.98
C ARG A 118 16.31 -15.36 3.57
N ALA A 119 15.05 -15.25 3.97
CA ALA A 119 14.27 -16.36 4.49
C ALA A 119 14.13 -17.50 3.46
N ILE A 120 13.90 -17.14 2.19
CA ILE A 120 13.87 -18.09 1.06
C ILE A 120 15.25 -18.75 0.88
N CYS A 121 16.34 -17.98 0.88
CA CYS A 121 17.69 -18.54 0.77
C CYS A 121 17.99 -19.56 1.88
N VAL A 122 17.63 -19.24 3.13
CA VAL A 122 17.81 -20.17 4.26
C VAL A 122 16.95 -21.41 4.09
N ALA A 123 15.67 -21.27 3.70
CA ALA A 123 14.78 -22.39 3.45
C ALA A 123 15.29 -23.32 2.34
N ASP A 124 15.99 -22.77 1.34
CA ASP A 124 16.59 -23.52 0.22
C ASP A 124 18.01 -24.03 0.51
N GLY A 125 18.60 -23.68 1.65
CA GLY A 125 19.98 -24.06 2.00
C GLY A 125 21.05 -23.38 1.14
N VAL A 126 20.77 -22.19 0.59
CA VAL A 126 21.69 -21.42 -0.26
C VAL A 126 22.16 -20.14 0.44
N ALA A 127 23.38 -19.70 0.15
CA ALA A 127 23.89 -18.44 0.68
C ALA A 127 23.28 -17.23 -0.07
N PRO A 128 22.76 -16.21 0.64
CA PRO A 128 22.24 -15.01 0.00
C PRO A 128 23.37 -14.20 -0.65
N LYS A 129 23.15 -13.75 -1.89
CA LYS A 129 24.11 -12.93 -2.65
C LYS A 129 23.85 -11.43 -2.51
N HIS A 130 22.60 -11.05 -2.27
CA HIS A 130 22.17 -9.65 -2.25
C HIS A 130 22.06 -9.10 -0.82
N ALA A 131 22.48 -7.85 -0.64
CA ALA A 131 22.45 -7.16 0.65
C ALA A 131 21.51 -5.94 0.68
N LYS A 132 21.02 -5.49 -0.48
CA LYS A 132 20.12 -4.34 -0.60
C LYS A 132 18.77 -4.76 -1.19
N PRO A 133 17.66 -4.13 -0.77
CA PRO A 133 16.33 -4.39 -1.35
C PRO A 133 16.27 -4.16 -2.86
N ALA A 134 16.96 -3.13 -3.36
CA ALA A 134 16.96 -2.78 -4.78
C ALA A 134 17.54 -3.93 -5.63
N ASP A 135 18.67 -4.51 -5.20
CA ASP A 135 19.31 -5.62 -5.89
C ASP A 135 18.37 -6.83 -5.97
N VAL A 136 17.61 -7.14 -4.91
CA VAL A 136 16.62 -8.23 -4.90
C VAL A 136 15.52 -7.96 -5.93
N SER A 137 14.95 -6.76 -5.96
CA SER A 137 13.92 -6.44 -6.97
C SER A 137 14.45 -6.50 -8.40
N GLU A 138 15.67 -5.99 -8.65
CA GLU A 138 16.29 -5.97 -9.97
C GLU A 138 16.62 -7.38 -10.49
N HIS A 139 17.27 -8.19 -9.67
CA HIS A 139 17.65 -9.55 -10.03
C HIS A 139 16.45 -10.50 -10.07
N GLY A 140 15.43 -10.24 -9.24
CA GLY A 140 14.19 -10.99 -9.29
C GLY A 140 13.35 -10.72 -10.54
N LEU A 141 13.26 -9.46 -10.98
CA LEU A 141 12.51 -9.11 -12.19
C LEU A 141 13.22 -9.52 -13.48
N SER A 142 14.56 -9.52 -13.48
CA SER A 142 15.35 -10.00 -14.63
C SER A 142 15.49 -11.53 -14.71
N GLY A 143 15.12 -12.26 -13.65
CA GLY A 143 15.31 -13.70 -13.55
C GLY A 143 16.77 -14.13 -13.35
N ALA A 144 17.66 -13.19 -12.99
CA ALA A 144 19.08 -13.46 -12.79
C ALA A 144 19.39 -14.22 -11.50
N ASP A 145 18.48 -14.19 -10.51
CA ASP A 145 18.58 -14.98 -9.29
C ASP A 145 17.22 -15.58 -8.92
N ARG A 146 17.18 -16.91 -8.81
CA ARG A 146 15.95 -17.68 -8.56
C ARG A 146 15.28 -17.31 -7.25
N GLN A 147 16.05 -17.13 -6.17
CA GLN A 147 15.49 -16.79 -4.86
C GLN A 147 14.99 -15.34 -4.83
N ALA A 148 15.66 -14.44 -5.55
CA ALA A 148 15.19 -13.07 -5.72
C ALA A 148 13.88 -13.02 -6.53
N GLU A 149 13.76 -13.81 -7.59
CA GLU A 149 12.52 -13.92 -8.37
C GLU A 149 11.37 -14.42 -7.49
N GLU A 150 11.60 -15.47 -6.71
CA GLU A 150 10.61 -15.99 -5.78
C GLU A 150 10.23 -14.93 -4.72
N ALA A 151 11.18 -14.16 -4.20
CA ALA A 151 10.90 -13.11 -3.23
C ALA A 151 9.98 -12.03 -3.80
N VAL A 152 10.25 -11.54 -5.02
CA VAL A 152 9.40 -10.54 -5.70
C VAL A 152 8.00 -11.11 -5.99
N HIS A 153 7.93 -12.38 -6.41
CA HIS A 153 6.68 -13.06 -6.68
C HIS A 153 5.82 -13.23 -5.42
N LEU A 154 6.40 -13.75 -4.33
CA LEU A 154 5.71 -13.89 -3.04
C LEU A 154 5.33 -12.53 -2.45
N PHE A 155 6.16 -11.51 -2.61
CA PHE A 155 5.83 -10.14 -2.22
C PHE A 155 4.56 -9.64 -2.92
N ALA A 156 4.43 -9.86 -4.23
CA ALA A 156 3.22 -9.50 -4.97
C ALA A 156 1.99 -10.27 -4.46
N ILE A 157 2.10 -11.58 -4.23
CA ILE A 157 1.02 -12.40 -3.67
C ILE A 157 0.58 -11.87 -2.29
N TYR A 158 1.53 -11.61 -1.40
CA TYR A 158 1.24 -11.13 -0.05
C TYR A 158 0.66 -9.71 -0.06
N LEU A 159 1.11 -8.85 -0.97
CA LEU A 159 0.51 -7.54 -1.18
C LEU A 159 -0.93 -7.67 -1.66
N GLY A 160 -1.21 -8.58 -2.59
CA GLY A 160 -2.56 -8.92 -3.04
C GLY A 160 -3.45 -9.36 -1.87
N ARG A 161 -2.96 -10.25 -1.01
CA ARG A 161 -3.69 -10.71 0.18
C ARG A 161 -4.08 -9.56 1.10
N VAL A 162 -3.11 -8.71 1.49
CA VAL A 162 -3.34 -7.60 2.43
C VAL A 162 -4.22 -6.53 1.79
N ALA A 163 -4.00 -6.21 0.50
CA ALA A 163 -4.86 -5.32 -0.26
C ALA A 163 -6.31 -5.82 -0.31
N GLY A 164 -6.51 -7.12 -0.48
CA GLY A 164 -7.83 -7.74 -0.45
C GLY A 164 -8.47 -7.70 0.93
N ASP A 165 -7.70 -7.90 2.01
CA ASP A 165 -8.21 -7.76 3.39
C ASP A 165 -8.69 -6.33 3.63
N MET A 166 -7.90 -5.33 3.22
CA MET A 166 -8.28 -3.93 3.36
C MET A 166 -9.50 -3.57 2.49
N ALA A 167 -9.62 -4.15 1.30
CA ALA A 167 -10.80 -3.97 0.47
C ALA A 167 -12.08 -4.48 1.12
N VAL A 168 -12.02 -5.62 1.83
CA VAL A 168 -13.14 -6.15 2.61
C VAL A 168 -13.45 -5.24 3.80
N VAL A 169 -12.44 -4.86 4.58
CA VAL A 169 -12.59 -4.00 5.77
C VAL A 169 -13.27 -2.67 5.44
N PHE A 170 -12.86 -2.02 4.34
CA PHE A 170 -13.40 -0.72 3.94
C PHE A 170 -14.56 -0.82 2.95
N ASN A 171 -14.96 -2.02 2.52
CA ASN A 171 -15.90 -2.24 1.41
C ASN A 171 -15.53 -1.35 0.20
N ALA A 172 -14.26 -1.44 -0.21
CA ALA A 172 -13.58 -0.47 -1.06
C ALA A 172 -13.96 -0.56 -2.55
N LYS A 173 -15.26 -0.52 -2.86
CA LYS A 173 -15.80 -0.57 -4.23
C LYS A 173 -15.39 0.62 -5.10
N GLY A 174 -14.90 1.70 -4.49
CA GLY A 174 -14.27 2.82 -5.17
C GLY A 174 -12.85 2.52 -5.65
N GLY A 175 -12.25 1.41 -5.22
CA GLY A 175 -10.95 0.94 -5.66
C GLY A 175 -9.91 0.83 -4.55
N VAL A 176 -8.88 0.04 -4.85
CA VAL A 176 -7.71 -0.18 -4.00
C VAL A 176 -6.49 0.38 -4.73
N TYR A 177 -5.74 1.25 -4.07
CA TYR A 177 -4.66 2.01 -4.65
C TYR A 177 -3.34 1.61 -4.00
N LEU A 178 -2.40 1.14 -4.80
CA LEU A 178 -1.04 0.79 -4.43
C LEU A 178 -0.17 2.02 -4.66
N GLY A 179 0.04 2.77 -3.59
CA GLY A 179 0.94 3.93 -3.54
C GLY A 179 2.36 3.54 -3.13
N GLY A 180 3.20 4.54 -2.86
CA GLY A 180 4.60 4.33 -2.49
C GLY A 180 5.50 3.94 -3.66
N GLY A 181 6.81 3.89 -3.38
CA GLY A 181 7.82 3.74 -4.43
C GLY A 181 8.07 2.30 -4.90
N ILE A 182 7.59 1.29 -4.18
CA ILE A 182 7.84 -0.13 -4.52
C ILE A 182 6.88 -0.65 -5.59
N PRO A 183 5.55 -0.46 -5.51
CA PRO A 183 4.62 -1.04 -6.50
C PRO A 183 4.96 -0.68 -7.95
N GLN A 184 5.39 0.56 -8.23
CA GLN A 184 5.83 0.96 -9.57
C GLN A 184 7.06 0.18 -10.05
N LYS A 185 8.00 -0.15 -9.16
CA LYS A 185 9.23 -0.86 -9.49
C LYS A 185 9.01 -2.34 -9.75
N ILE A 186 7.98 -2.93 -9.14
CA ILE A 186 7.62 -4.35 -9.29
C ILE A 186 6.37 -4.55 -10.15
N LEU A 187 6.01 -3.56 -10.98
CA LEU A 187 4.83 -3.60 -11.84
C LEU A 187 4.70 -4.92 -12.63
N PRO A 188 5.76 -5.47 -13.27
CA PRO A 188 5.66 -6.73 -13.99
C PRO A 188 5.26 -7.93 -13.12
N ALA A 189 5.57 -7.89 -11.82
CA ALA A 189 5.16 -8.93 -10.87
C ALA A 189 3.71 -8.75 -10.40
N LEU A 190 3.24 -7.50 -10.28
CA LEU A 190 1.84 -7.19 -9.94
C LEU A 190 0.87 -7.51 -11.08
N GLU A 191 1.33 -7.40 -12.34
CA GLU A 191 0.56 -7.75 -13.53
C GLU A 191 0.40 -9.26 -13.71
N ARG A 192 1.18 -10.08 -13.00
CA ARG A 192 1.00 -11.54 -13.03
C ARG A 192 -0.33 -11.95 -12.37
N PRO A 193 -0.98 -13.04 -12.81
CA PRO A 193 -2.28 -13.46 -12.31
C PRO A 193 -2.35 -13.70 -10.79
N GLU A 194 -1.24 -14.05 -10.16
CA GLU A 194 -1.15 -14.46 -8.77
C GLU A 194 -1.44 -13.32 -7.79
N PHE A 195 -1.04 -12.07 -8.11
CA PHE A 195 -1.45 -10.90 -7.31
C PHE A 195 -2.97 -10.81 -7.26
N ARG A 196 -3.61 -10.92 -8.44
CA ARG A 196 -5.06 -10.77 -8.56
C ARG A 196 -5.81 -11.94 -7.92
N ALA A 197 -5.32 -13.17 -8.10
CA ALA A 197 -5.88 -14.35 -7.44
C ALA A 197 -5.81 -14.21 -5.92
N ALA A 198 -4.68 -13.74 -5.38
CA ALA A 198 -4.49 -13.53 -3.95
C ALA A 198 -5.35 -12.40 -3.38
N PHE A 199 -5.60 -11.34 -4.17
CA PHE A 199 -6.54 -10.28 -3.85
C PHE A 199 -7.98 -10.77 -3.76
N GLU A 200 -8.42 -11.59 -4.73
CA GLU A 200 -9.79 -12.09 -4.82
C GLU A 200 -10.08 -13.27 -3.86
N ASP A 201 -9.05 -13.91 -3.30
CA ASP A 201 -9.16 -15.04 -2.36
C ASP A 201 -9.66 -14.61 -0.96
N LYS A 202 -10.93 -14.20 -0.91
CA LYS A 202 -11.68 -13.72 0.26
C LYS A 202 -13.05 -14.37 0.35
N ALA A 203 -13.11 -15.71 0.31
CA ALA A 203 -14.36 -16.44 0.43
C ALA A 203 -15.15 -16.00 1.69
N PRO A 204 -16.48 -15.84 1.61
CA PRO A 204 -17.35 -16.11 0.45
C PRO A 204 -17.51 -14.92 -0.53
N HIS A 205 -16.71 -13.86 -0.40
CA HIS A 205 -16.89 -12.59 -1.11
C HIS A 205 -16.20 -12.51 -2.50
N GLY A 206 -15.89 -13.63 -3.14
CA GLY A 206 -15.14 -13.66 -4.41
C GLY A 206 -15.76 -12.79 -5.51
N GLU A 207 -17.08 -12.82 -5.68
CA GLU A 207 -17.79 -11.97 -6.66
C GLU A 207 -17.67 -10.47 -6.35
N MET A 208 -17.77 -10.10 -5.07
CA MET A 208 -17.55 -8.71 -4.65
C MET A 208 -16.13 -8.27 -4.98
N MET A 209 -15.15 -9.10 -4.63
CA MET A 209 -13.73 -8.81 -4.85
C MET A 209 -13.40 -8.69 -6.34
N ALA A 210 -13.97 -9.53 -7.20
CA ALA A 210 -13.80 -9.44 -8.65
C ALA A 210 -14.25 -8.10 -9.23
N GLY A 211 -15.24 -7.44 -8.61
CA GLY A 211 -15.73 -6.12 -9.01
C GLY A 211 -14.85 -4.95 -8.55
N ILE A 212 -13.99 -5.14 -7.55
CA ILE A 212 -13.15 -4.07 -6.98
C ILE A 212 -11.88 -3.91 -7.84
N PRO A 213 -11.63 -2.71 -8.41
CA PRO A 213 -10.41 -2.47 -9.17
C PRO A 213 -9.21 -2.23 -8.24
N THR A 214 -8.04 -2.63 -8.71
CA THR A 214 -6.74 -2.36 -8.09
C THR A 214 -5.93 -1.47 -9.02
N PHE A 215 -5.24 -0.46 -8.48
CA PHE A 215 -4.46 0.50 -9.24
C PHE A 215 -3.07 0.68 -8.64
N VAL A 216 -2.03 0.81 -9.45
CA VAL A 216 -0.73 1.37 -9.04
C VAL A 216 -0.75 2.86 -9.31
N VAL A 217 -0.52 3.68 -8.27
CA VAL A 217 -0.47 5.13 -8.41
C VAL A 217 0.86 5.52 -9.06
N THR A 218 0.82 6.23 -10.19
CA THR A 218 2.01 6.67 -10.93
C THR A 218 2.33 8.14 -10.72
N HIS A 219 1.41 8.92 -10.14
CA HIS A 219 1.62 10.35 -9.87
C HIS A 219 2.85 10.57 -8.95
N PRO A 220 3.90 11.29 -9.39
CA PRO A 220 5.17 11.40 -8.67
C PRO A 220 5.03 12.17 -7.34
N LEU A 221 4.06 13.08 -7.26
CA LEU A 221 3.79 13.91 -6.09
C LEU A 221 2.39 13.67 -5.51
N ALA A 222 1.91 12.41 -5.51
CA ALA A 222 0.53 12.08 -5.15
C ALA A 222 0.09 12.72 -3.81
N ALA A 223 0.90 12.58 -2.75
CA ALA A 223 0.60 13.17 -1.45
C ALA A 223 0.42 14.70 -1.52
N LEU A 224 1.29 15.41 -2.25
CA LEU A 224 1.15 16.86 -2.44
C LEU A 224 -0.10 17.22 -3.27
N ALA A 225 -0.44 16.41 -4.26
CA ALA A 225 -1.67 16.58 -5.03
C ALA A 225 -2.92 16.44 -4.12
N GLY A 226 -2.91 15.47 -3.21
CA GLY A 226 -3.96 15.30 -2.19
C GLY A 226 -4.08 16.50 -1.24
N LEU A 227 -2.95 17.00 -0.74
CA LEU A 227 -2.92 18.22 0.09
C LEU A 227 -3.43 19.44 -0.68
N SER A 228 -3.06 19.58 -1.95
CA SER A 228 -3.53 20.65 -2.83
C SER A 228 -5.03 20.54 -3.12
N ALA A 229 -5.57 19.33 -3.31
CA ALA A 229 -7.00 19.11 -3.48
C ALA A 229 -7.78 19.52 -2.22
N PHE A 230 -7.30 19.10 -1.04
CA PHE A 230 -7.89 19.49 0.23
C PHE A 230 -7.84 21.01 0.46
N ALA A 231 -6.70 21.65 0.19
CA ALA A 231 -6.55 23.09 0.36
C ALA A 231 -7.47 23.90 -0.57
N ARG A 232 -7.72 23.42 -1.81
CA ARG A 232 -8.57 24.09 -2.80
C ARG A 232 -10.07 23.80 -2.62
N MET A 233 -10.42 22.64 -2.08
CA MET A 233 -11.81 22.18 -1.96
C MET A 233 -12.06 21.61 -0.56
N PRO A 234 -11.85 22.39 0.52
CA PRO A 234 -11.91 21.87 1.88
C PRO A 234 -13.28 21.26 2.25
N ASP A 235 -14.37 21.81 1.69
CA ASP A 235 -15.73 21.31 1.94
C ASP A 235 -16.00 19.93 1.33
N SER A 236 -15.16 19.47 0.40
CA SER A 236 -15.23 18.11 -0.14
C SER A 236 -14.60 17.06 0.79
N PHE A 237 -13.95 17.48 1.88
CA PHE A 237 -13.22 16.59 2.78
C PHE A 237 -13.54 16.84 4.24
N ALA A 238 -13.93 15.79 4.97
CA ALA A 238 -14.10 15.85 6.42
C ALA A 238 -12.79 15.45 7.11
N VAL A 239 -11.85 16.39 7.22
CA VAL A 239 -10.55 16.18 7.87
C VAL A 239 -10.60 16.78 9.28
N ALA A 240 -10.33 15.97 10.31
CA ALA A 240 -10.23 16.48 11.69
C ALA A 240 -9.13 17.56 11.76
N THR A 241 -9.31 18.63 12.53
CA THR A 241 -8.30 19.72 12.61
C THR A 241 -7.72 19.92 14.02
N ASP A 242 -8.34 19.30 15.02
CA ASP A 242 -7.97 19.46 16.43
C ASP A 242 -6.54 18.99 16.68
N GLY A 243 -5.75 19.82 17.37
CA GLY A 243 -4.37 19.53 17.72
C GLY A 243 -3.37 19.55 16.56
N ARG A 244 -3.81 19.82 15.32
CA ARG A 244 -2.97 19.78 14.11
C ARG A 244 -3.16 20.94 13.13
N ARG A 245 -3.95 21.94 13.50
CA ARG A 245 -4.11 23.21 12.76
C ARG A 245 -3.80 24.38 13.67
N TRP A 246 -3.03 25.34 13.16
CA TRP A 246 -2.62 26.55 13.85
C TRP A 246 -2.93 27.75 12.96
N ARG A 247 -3.64 28.71 13.53
CA ARG A 247 -3.93 29.99 12.89
C ARG A 247 -3.34 31.13 13.71
N LYS A 248 -3.00 32.23 13.04
CA LYS A 248 -2.65 33.49 13.71
C LYS A 248 -3.86 34.11 14.41
#